data_AF-A0A7W1HLP0-F1
#
_entry.id   AF-A0A7W1HLP0-F1
#
_cell.length_a   1.000
_cell.length_b   1.000
_cell.length_c   1.000
_cell.angle_alpha   90.00
_cell.angle_beta   90.00
_cell.angle_gamma   90.00
#
_symmetry.space_group_name_H-M   'P 1'
#
loop_
_entity.id
_entity.type
_entity.pdbx_description
1 polymer ?
#
loop_
_entity_poly.entity_id
_entity_poly.type
_entity_poly.pdbx_seq_one_letter_code
_entity_poly.pdbx_strand_id
1 'polypeptide(L)'
;MTDSPRRLGGRLPLPWLALLCGSLWVWAIWSCAEHWRGNPNYSYGWAVPVLALGFALRRLWNWEPPPETTREGHSTLSRAAGWTMAAAGGALVCGLELARQEMWRPQIVLMLICGLAVSGSLALCAASGGYSLVRAQLFPMLFFWTAVPWPPRLEQPITSTLMGWVAAATAETLHWMGVEAEPSGGAIALRTGLVGITEACSGIRSLQAGIMFGLAIGEWFLLRPAKRVWLLVL
;
A
#
# COMPACT_ATOMS: atom_id res chain seq x y z
N MET A 1 -44.00 -36.22 -3.45
CA MET A 1 -44.03 -34.93 -4.15
C MET A 1 -44.48 -33.87 -3.15
N THR A 2 -43.55 -33.38 -2.33
CA THR A 2 -43.77 -32.25 -1.41
C THR A 2 -42.49 -31.43 -1.46
N ASP A 3 -42.50 -30.47 -2.37
CA ASP A 3 -41.44 -29.52 -2.61
C ASP A 3 -41.38 -28.57 -1.41
N SER A 4 -40.35 -28.73 -0.57
CA SER A 4 -40.12 -27.82 0.55
C SER A 4 -39.39 -26.59 0.01
N PRO A 5 -39.89 -25.37 0.24
CA PRO A 5 -39.29 -24.17 -0.33
C PRO A 5 -37.87 -24.02 0.22
N ARG A 6 -36.89 -24.15 -0.69
CA ARG A 6 -35.49 -23.83 -0.43
C ARG A 6 -35.43 -22.42 0.14
N ARG A 7 -35.21 -22.32 1.45
CA ARG A 7 -35.01 -21.05 2.15
C ARG A 7 -33.90 -20.30 1.41
N LEU A 8 -34.23 -19.14 0.84
CA LEU A 8 -33.26 -18.15 0.38
C LEU A 8 -32.44 -17.71 1.60
N GLY A 9 -31.39 -18.47 1.89
CA GLY A 9 -30.36 -18.08 2.83
C GLY A 9 -29.66 -16.85 2.26
N GLY A 10 -29.85 -15.71 2.92
CA GLY A 10 -29.27 -14.42 2.57
C GLY A 10 -27.75 -14.43 2.65
N ARG A 11 -27.11 -15.08 1.68
CA ARG A 11 -25.75 -14.75 1.29
C ARG A 11 -25.87 -13.48 0.46
N LEU A 12 -25.14 -12.42 0.82
CA LEU A 12 -24.88 -11.35 -0.15
C LEU A 12 -24.29 -12.05 -1.37
N PRO A 13 -24.93 -11.95 -2.55
CA PRO A 13 -24.43 -12.64 -3.72
C PRO A 13 -23.01 -12.15 -3.97
N LEU A 14 -22.08 -13.06 -4.29
CA LEU A 14 -20.68 -12.76 -4.62
C LEU A 14 -20.48 -11.46 -5.43
N PRO A 15 -21.32 -11.10 -6.43
CA PRO A 15 -21.23 -9.81 -7.10
C PRO A 15 -21.38 -8.59 -6.18
N TRP A 16 -22.24 -8.61 -5.17
CA TRP A 16 -22.42 -7.48 -4.26
C TRP A 16 -21.22 -7.25 -3.35
N LEU A 17 -20.57 -8.33 -2.91
CA LEU A 17 -19.31 -8.23 -2.14
C LEU A 17 -18.16 -7.72 -3.00
N ALA A 18 -18.10 -8.15 -4.27
CA ALA A 18 -17.14 -7.62 -5.23
C ALA A 18 -17.37 -6.12 -5.51
N LEU A 19 -18.63 -5.70 -5.66
CA LEU A 19 -19.00 -4.28 -5.83
C LEU A 19 -18.63 -3.44 -4.61
N LEU A 20 -18.92 -3.94 -3.40
CA LEU A 20 -18.53 -3.27 -2.15
C LEU A 20 -17.01 -3.13 -2.08
N CYS A 21 -16.27 -4.20 -2.35
CA CYS A 21 -14.81 -4.16 -2.39
C CYS A 21 -14.30 -3.15 -3.43
N GLY A 22 -14.88 -3.14 -4.64
CA GLY A 22 -14.58 -2.15 -5.68
C GLY A 22 -14.83 -0.71 -5.22
N SER A 23 -15.96 -0.44 -4.55
CA SER A 23 -16.25 0.89 -4.01
C SER A 23 -15.26 1.33 -2.94
N LEU A 24 -14.80 0.41 -2.08
CA LEU A 24 -13.78 0.70 -1.06
C LEU A 24 -12.43 1.05 -1.71
N TRP A 25 -12.06 0.35 -2.78
CA TRP A 25 -10.86 0.69 -3.57
C TRP A 25 -10.96 2.03 -4.26
N VAL A 26 -12.10 2.34 -4.88
CA VAL A 26 -12.33 3.65 -5.52
C VAL A 26 -12.22 4.76 -4.47
N TRP A 27 -12.83 4.58 -3.30
CA TRP A 27 -12.72 5.54 -2.20
C TRP A 27 -11.28 5.69 -1.70
N ALA A 28 -10.55 4.60 -1.48
CA ALA A 28 -9.15 4.65 -1.04
C ALA A 28 -8.24 5.34 -2.05
N ILE A 29 -8.37 5.02 -3.34
CA ILE A 29 -7.61 5.66 -4.43
C ILE A 29 -7.97 7.15 -4.50
N TRP A 30 -9.24 7.50 -4.37
CA TRP A 30 -9.69 8.89 -4.37
C TRP A 30 -9.13 9.68 -3.19
N SER A 31 -9.13 9.11 -1.98
CA SER A 31 -8.51 9.74 -0.81
C SER A 31 -7.01 9.99 -1.01
N CYS A 32 -6.29 9.06 -1.65
CA CYS A 32 -4.88 9.24 -1.96
C CYS A 32 -4.60 10.19 -3.14
N ALA A 33 -5.56 10.39 -4.05
CA ALA A 33 -5.39 11.19 -5.26
C ALA A 33 -5.02 12.65 -4.97
N GLU A 34 -5.56 13.23 -3.90
CA GLU A 34 -5.20 14.58 -3.44
C GLU A 34 -3.69 14.67 -3.13
N HIS A 35 -3.14 13.65 -2.46
CA HIS A 35 -1.72 13.59 -2.12
C HIS A 35 -0.84 13.34 -3.34
N TRP A 36 -1.26 12.47 -4.25
CA TRP A 36 -0.50 12.18 -5.47
C TRP A 36 -0.45 13.37 -6.44
N ARG A 37 -1.43 14.27 -6.39
CA ARG A 37 -1.44 15.52 -7.17
C ARG A 37 -0.71 16.65 -6.46
N GLY A 38 -0.92 16.80 -5.16
CA GLY A 38 -0.39 17.90 -4.37
C GLY A 38 1.07 17.73 -3.94
N ASN A 39 1.58 16.49 -3.87
CA ASN A 39 2.94 16.20 -3.43
C ASN A 39 3.76 15.57 -4.56
N PRO A 40 4.75 16.29 -5.12
CA PRO A 40 5.62 15.76 -6.17
C PRO A 40 6.35 14.46 -5.79
N ASN A 41 6.61 14.24 -4.50
CA ASN A 41 7.29 13.03 -4.01
C ASN A 41 6.43 11.77 -4.19
N TYR A 42 5.11 11.90 -4.11
CA TYR A 42 4.15 10.79 -4.23
C TYR A 42 3.45 10.72 -5.59
N SER A 43 3.92 11.49 -6.58
CA SER A 43 3.33 11.54 -7.92
C SER A 43 3.30 10.18 -8.64
N TYR A 44 4.26 9.30 -8.36
CA TYR A 44 4.29 7.92 -8.88
C TYR A 44 3.11 7.05 -8.39
N GLY A 45 2.41 7.49 -7.34
CA GLY A 45 1.27 6.80 -6.74
C GLY A 45 0.14 6.51 -7.73
N TRP A 46 -0.01 7.30 -8.80
CA TRP A 46 -1.00 7.04 -9.85
C TRP A 46 -0.78 5.73 -10.61
N ALA A 47 0.47 5.29 -10.77
CA ALA A 47 0.78 4.05 -11.48
C ALA A 47 0.54 2.79 -10.62
N VAL A 48 0.67 2.93 -9.30
CA VAL A 48 0.66 1.80 -8.36
C VAL A 48 -0.68 1.04 -8.33
N PRO A 49 -1.88 1.66 -8.26
CA PRO A 49 -3.15 0.94 -8.29
C PRO A 49 -3.33 0.11 -9.56
N VAL A 50 -2.91 0.66 -10.70
CA VAL A 50 -3.02 -0.02 -12.01
C VAL A 50 -2.12 -1.25 -12.05
N LEU A 51 -0.88 -1.11 -11.59
CA LEU A 51 0.07 -2.22 -11.51
C LEU A 51 -0.36 -3.27 -10.46
N ALA A 52 -0.83 -2.83 -9.29
CA ALA A 52 -1.34 -3.70 -8.24
C ALA A 52 -2.52 -4.54 -8.75
N LEU A 53 -3.48 -3.92 -9.46
CA LEU A 53 -4.59 -4.61 -10.10
C LEU A 53 -4.10 -5.62 -11.15
N GLY A 54 -3.16 -5.22 -12.01
CA GLY A 54 -2.55 -6.12 -12.99
C GLY A 54 -1.89 -7.35 -12.36
N PHE A 55 -1.12 -7.15 -11.29
CA PHE A 55 -0.50 -8.25 -10.54
C PHE A 55 -1.54 -9.13 -9.84
N ALA A 56 -2.59 -8.52 -9.26
CA ALA A 56 -3.68 -9.24 -8.63
C ALA A 56 -4.39 -10.15 -9.65
N LEU A 57 -4.79 -9.61 -10.81
CA LEU A 57 -5.46 -10.36 -11.88
C LEU A 57 -4.59 -11.49 -12.42
N ARG A 58 -3.31 -11.23 -12.70
CA ARG A 58 -2.36 -12.25 -13.16
C ARG A 58 -2.24 -13.40 -12.15
N ARG A 59 -2.21 -13.09 -10.86
CA ARG A 59 -2.14 -14.09 -9.80
C ARG A 59 -3.44 -14.85 -9.62
N LEU A 60 -4.60 -14.21 -9.82
CA LEU A 60 -5.89 -14.90 -9.86
C LEU A 60 -5.96 -15.88 -11.03
N TRP A 61 -5.46 -15.48 -12.21
CA TRP A 61 -5.48 -16.32 -13.40
C TRP A 61 -4.62 -17.57 -13.27
N ASN A 62 -3.45 -17.43 -12.63
CA ASN A 62 -2.50 -18.53 -12.41
C ASN A 62 -2.77 -19.30 -11.10
N TRP A 63 -3.80 -18.94 -10.35
CA TRP A 63 -4.11 -19.59 -9.09
C TRP A 63 -4.95 -20.83 -9.32
N GLU A 64 -4.40 -21.97 -8.93
CA GLU A 64 -5.11 -23.23 -8.90
C GLU A 64 -5.77 -23.42 -7.53
N PRO A 65 -7.08 -23.72 -7.48
CA PRO A 65 -7.74 -23.99 -6.23
C PRO A 65 -7.12 -25.23 -5.59
N PRO A 66 -6.74 -25.20 -4.31
CA PRO A 66 -6.27 -26.39 -3.61
C PRO A 66 -7.37 -27.46 -3.63
N PRO A 67 -7.00 -28.76 -3.68
CA PRO A 67 -7.98 -29.85 -3.68
C PRO A 67 -8.93 -29.68 -2.50
N GLU A 68 -10.23 -29.75 -2.77
CA GLU A 68 -11.30 -29.46 -1.81
C GLU A 68 -11.16 -30.35 -0.57
N THR A 69 -10.51 -29.84 0.47
CA THR A 69 -10.73 -30.34 1.82
C THR A 69 -12.06 -29.78 2.26
N THR A 70 -13.08 -30.64 2.35
CA THR A 70 -14.44 -30.36 2.80
C THR A 70 -14.45 -29.27 3.87
N ARG A 71 -14.79 -28.04 3.48
CA ARG A 71 -14.88 -26.91 4.40
C ARG A 71 -16.24 -27.00 5.07
N GLU A 72 -16.34 -27.88 6.06
CA GLU A 72 -17.50 -27.95 6.94
C GLU A 72 -17.61 -26.68 7.79
N GLY A 73 -18.80 -26.08 7.80
CA GLY A 73 -19.23 -25.13 8.83
C GLY A 73 -18.63 -23.71 8.76
N HIS A 74 -19.29 -22.63 9.15
CA HIS A 74 -20.41 -22.48 10.08
C HIS A 74 -21.10 -21.10 9.94
N SER A 75 -22.26 -21.03 10.58
CA SER A 75 -23.11 -19.87 10.92
C SER A 75 -23.88 -19.24 9.76
N THR A 76 -25.19 -19.54 9.74
CA THR A 76 -26.18 -18.61 9.21
C THR A 76 -26.09 -17.33 10.03
N LEU A 77 -25.34 -16.34 9.54
CA LEU A 77 -25.37 -15.00 10.11
C LEU A 77 -26.84 -14.56 10.10
N SER A 78 -27.39 -14.32 11.30
CA SER A 78 -28.79 -13.89 11.39
C SER A 78 -28.95 -12.61 10.57
N ARG A 79 -30.09 -12.43 9.88
CA ARG A 79 -30.33 -11.21 9.09
C ARG A 79 -30.09 -9.95 9.93
N ALA A 80 -30.42 -10.00 11.23
CA ALA A 80 -30.15 -8.95 12.19
C ALA A 80 -28.63 -8.68 12.37
N ALA A 81 -27.80 -9.71 12.52
CA ALA A 81 -26.35 -9.57 12.61
C ALA A 81 -25.71 -9.02 11.32
N GLY A 82 -26.28 -9.32 10.15
CA GLY A 82 -25.86 -8.72 8.88
C GLY A 82 -26.12 -7.20 8.84
N TRP A 83 -27.31 -6.76 9.29
CA TRP A 83 -27.65 -5.34 9.36
C TRP A 83 -26.81 -4.58 10.39
N THR A 84 -26.52 -5.16 11.55
CA THR A 84 -25.65 -4.51 12.55
C THR A 84 -24.22 -4.36 12.05
N MET A 85 -23.68 -5.37 11.35
CA MET A 85 -22.35 -5.27 10.71
C MET A 85 -22.31 -4.22 9.59
N ALA A 86 -23.36 -4.14 8.78
CA ALA A 86 -23.47 -3.12 7.73
C ALA A 86 -23.58 -1.71 8.32
N ALA A 87 -24.39 -1.51 9.37
CA ALA A 87 -24.50 -0.24 10.07
C ALA A 87 -23.18 0.16 10.75
N ALA A 88 -22.50 -0.77 11.40
CA ALA A 88 -21.19 -0.53 12.00
C ALA A 88 -20.12 -0.19 10.95
N GLY A 89 -20.10 -0.90 9.82
CA GLY A 89 -19.22 -0.61 8.70
C GLY A 89 -19.50 0.77 8.08
N GLY A 90 -20.77 1.12 7.89
CA GLY A 90 -21.17 2.44 7.43
C GLY A 90 -20.80 3.57 8.40
N ALA A 91 -20.98 3.35 9.70
CA ALA A 91 -20.56 4.30 10.74
C ALA A 91 -19.03 4.45 10.77
N LEU A 92 -18.27 3.37 10.57
CA LEU A 92 -16.81 3.43 10.46
C LEU A 92 -16.36 4.24 9.25
N VAL A 93 -16.94 3.99 8.06
CA VAL A 93 -16.64 4.77 6.84
C VAL A 93 -16.99 6.24 7.05
N CYS A 94 -18.16 6.53 7.62
CA CYS A 94 -18.59 7.89 7.94
C CYS A 94 -17.63 8.58 8.92
N GLY A 95 -17.24 7.89 9.99
CA GLY A 95 -16.30 8.42 10.99
C GLY A 95 -14.91 8.69 10.40
N LEU A 96 -14.41 7.82 9.51
CA LEU A 96 -13.15 8.04 8.80
C LEU A 96 -13.24 9.22 7.83
N GLU A 97 -14.35 9.38 7.12
CA GLU A 97 -14.56 10.51 6.21
C GLU A 97 -14.67 11.83 6.98
N LEU A 98 -15.39 11.85 8.12
CA LEU A 98 -15.43 13.01 9.02
C LEU A 98 -14.02 13.36 9.53
N ALA A 99 -13.26 12.36 9.99
CA ALA A 99 -11.87 12.59 10.43
C ALA A 99 -10.97 13.11 9.31
N ARG A 100 -11.23 12.71 8.05
CA ARG A 100 -10.54 13.20 6.86
C ARG A 100 -10.85 14.68 6.61
N GLN A 101 -12.12 15.07 6.69
CA GLN A 101 -12.57 16.46 6.48
C GLN A 101 -12.03 17.41 7.56
N GLU A 102 -12.00 16.96 8.81
CA GLU A 102 -11.44 17.72 9.95
C GLU A 102 -9.89 17.78 9.93
N MET A 103 -9.24 17.17 8.93
CA MET A 103 -7.78 17.08 8.79
C MET A 103 -7.10 16.52 10.07
N TRP A 104 -7.77 15.64 10.80
CA TRP A 104 -7.19 15.05 12.02
C TRP A 104 -6.12 14.04 11.62
N ARG A 105 -4.84 14.43 11.70
CA ARG A 105 -3.69 13.56 11.37
C ARG A 105 -3.91 12.82 10.03
N PRO A 106 -3.95 13.55 8.90
CA PRO A 106 -4.48 13.05 7.63
C PRO A 106 -3.80 11.77 7.15
N GLN A 107 -2.50 11.60 7.40
CA GLN A 107 -1.74 10.40 7.01
C GLN A 107 -2.25 9.13 7.71
N ILE A 108 -2.64 9.22 8.98
CA ILE A 108 -3.13 8.05 9.73
C ILE A 108 -4.53 7.67 9.22
N VAL A 109 -5.39 8.66 9.00
CA VAL A 109 -6.73 8.43 8.44
C VAL A 109 -6.63 7.78 7.07
N LEU A 110 -5.73 8.26 6.21
CA LEU A 110 -5.44 7.67 4.89
C LEU A 110 -4.99 6.20 4.98
N MET A 111 -4.09 5.89 5.91
CA MET A 111 -3.67 4.50 6.16
C MET A 111 -4.84 3.62 6.61
N LEU A 112 -5.75 4.14 7.46
CA LEU A 112 -6.93 3.38 7.89
C LEU A 112 -7.90 3.12 6.74
N ILE A 113 -8.15 4.12 5.88
CA ILE A 113 -8.98 3.99 4.68
C ILE A 113 -8.38 2.92 3.74
N CYS A 114 -7.09 3.03 3.42
CA CYS A 114 -6.40 2.07 2.56
C CYS A 114 -6.34 0.67 3.19
N GLY A 115 -6.11 0.59 4.51
CA GLY A 115 -6.12 -0.64 5.28
C GLY A 115 -7.49 -1.33 5.27
N LEU A 116 -8.57 -0.56 5.26
CA LEU A 116 -9.94 -1.08 5.15
C LEU A 116 -10.20 -1.69 3.76
N ALA A 117 -9.74 -1.04 2.69
CA ALA A 117 -9.83 -1.59 1.33
C ALA A 117 -9.02 -2.89 1.19
N VAL A 118 -7.76 -2.89 1.66
CA VAL A 118 -6.88 -4.07 1.62
C VAL A 118 -7.42 -5.22 2.46
N SER A 119 -7.83 -4.95 3.70
CA SER A 119 -8.40 -5.99 4.58
C SER A 119 -9.71 -6.55 4.04
N GLY A 120 -10.56 -5.70 3.45
CA GLY A 120 -11.78 -6.12 2.76
C GLY A 120 -11.49 -7.08 1.59
N SER A 121 -10.48 -6.77 0.77
CA SER A 121 -10.04 -7.67 -0.31
C SER A 121 -9.45 -8.98 0.20
N LEU A 122 -8.62 -8.95 1.25
CA LEU A 122 -8.05 -10.15 1.83
C LEU A 122 -9.13 -11.05 2.48
N ALA A 123 -10.13 -10.44 3.12
CA ALA A 123 -11.28 -11.16 3.65
C ALA A 123 -12.11 -11.83 2.53
N LEU A 124 -12.32 -11.14 1.41
CA LEU A 124 -12.97 -11.71 0.23
C LEU A 124 -12.17 -12.87 -0.37
N CYS A 125 -10.84 -12.76 -0.42
CA CYS A 125 -9.95 -13.83 -0.84
C CYS A 125 -10.00 -15.04 0.11
N ALA A 126 -10.03 -14.80 1.43
CA ALA A 126 -10.13 -15.85 2.44
C ALA A 126 -11.48 -16.59 2.37
N ALA A 127 -12.56 -15.88 2.03
CA ALA A 127 -13.89 -16.44 1.87
C ALA A 127 -14.03 -17.29 0.59
N SER A 128 -13.37 -16.89 -0.50
CA SER A 128 -13.47 -17.55 -1.81
C SER A 128 -12.48 -18.70 -1.98
N GLY A 129 -11.19 -18.47 -1.72
CA GLY A 129 -10.10 -19.42 -1.98
C GLY A 129 -9.24 -19.76 -0.76
N GLY A 130 -9.69 -19.34 0.43
CA GLY A 130 -9.00 -19.63 1.68
C GLY A 130 -7.62 -18.95 1.81
N TYR A 131 -6.78 -19.52 2.66
CA TYR A 131 -5.48 -18.94 2.99
C TYR A 131 -4.46 -19.03 1.84
N SER A 132 -4.64 -19.99 0.91
CA SER A 132 -3.84 -20.09 -0.32
C SER A 132 -4.00 -18.84 -1.19
N LEU A 133 -5.25 -18.42 -1.42
CA LEU A 133 -5.56 -17.24 -2.21
C LEU A 133 -5.10 -15.95 -1.53
N VAL A 134 -5.23 -15.85 -0.21
CA VAL A 134 -4.69 -14.74 0.59
C VAL A 134 -3.18 -14.59 0.41
N ARG A 135 -2.43 -15.70 0.48
CA ARG A 135 -0.98 -15.68 0.25
C ARG A 135 -0.62 -15.28 -1.18
N ALA A 136 -1.39 -15.74 -2.16
CA ALA A 136 -1.20 -15.34 -3.54
C ALA A 136 -1.38 -13.81 -3.68
N GLN A 137 -2.44 -13.24 -3.10
CA GLN A 137 -2.79 -11.82 -3.19
C GLN A 137 -2.01 -10.90 -2.23
N LEU A 138 -1.20 -11.44 -1.33
CA LEU A 138 -0.46 -10.64 -0.36
C LEU A 138 0.50 -9.64 -1.04
N PHE A 139 1.14 -10.05 -2.14
CA PHE A 139 2.09 -9.18 -2.85
C PHE A 139 1.42 -7.93 -3.46
N PRO A 140 0.38 -8.03 -4.30
CA PRO A 140 -0.35 -6.86 -4.82
C PRO A 140 -0.82 -5.90 -3.72
N MET A 141 -1.29 -6.46 -2.59
CA MET A 141 -1.77 -5.68 -1.44
C MET A 141 -0.64 -4.91 -0.75
N LEU A 142 0.51 -5.56 -0.53
CA LEU A 142 1.70 -4.91 0.02
C LEU A 142 2.28 -3.88 -0.95
N PHE A 143 2.24 -4.17 -2.25
CA PHE A 143 2.72 -3.26 -3.28
C PHE A 143 1.91 -1.96 -3.30
N PHE A 144 0.58 -2.02 -3.12
CA PHE A 144 -0.25 -0.83 -3.00
C PHE A 144 0.18 0.10 -1.86
N TRP A 145 0.71 -0.44 -0.75
CA TRP A 145 1.17 0.33 0.39
C TRP A 145 2.35 1.27 0.07
N THR A 146 3.05 1.04 -1.03
CA THR A 146 4.12 1.92 -1.50
C THR A 146 3.59 3.26 -2.03
N ALA A 147 2.31 3.34 -2.42
CA ALA A 147 1.65 4.57 -2.87
C ALA A 147 0.95 5.34 -1.74
N VAL A 148 0.75 4.69 -0.59
CA VAL A 148 0.08 5.30 0.56
C VAL A 148 1.08 6.25 1.23
N PRO A 149 0.73 7.51 1.51
CA PRO A 149 1.62 8.45 2.18
C PRO A 149 1.89 8.01 3.63
N TRP A 150 3.16 7.95 4.01
CA TRP A 150 3.57 7.52 5.35
C TRP A 150 3.51 8.70 6.34
N PRO A 151 3.32 8.42 7.64
CA PRO A 151 3.36 9.48 8.64
C PRO A 151 4.79 10.07 8.70
N PRO A 152 4.93 11.40 8.82
CA PRO A 152 6.25 12.06 8.82
C PRO A 152 7.20 11.50 9.89
N ARG A 153 6.68 11.00 11.01
CA ARG A 153 7.50 10.39 12.07
C ARG A 153 8.29 9.16 11.62
N LEU A 154 7.81 8.44 10.61
CA LEU A 154 8.52 7.30 10.02
C LEU A 154 9.40 7.74 8.84
N GLU A 155 8.89 8.65 8.01
CA GLU A 155 9.60 9.10 6.80
C GLU A 155 10.81 10.00 7.11
N GLN A 156 10.67 10.95 8.03
CA GLN A 156 11.71 11.92 8.40
C GLN A 156 13.01 11.27 8.90
N PRO A 157 13.02 10.30 9.83
CA PRO A 157 14.28 9.69 10.29
C PRO A 157 14.96 8.85 9.20
N ILE A 158 14.19 8.13 8.37
CA ILE A 158 14.78 7.33 7.29
C ILE A 158 15.47 8.24 6.28
N THR A 159 14.78 9.30 5.89
CA THR A 159 15.27 10.23 4.86
C THR A 159 16.43 11.08 5.37
N SER A 160 16.37 11.59 6.60
CA SER A 160 17.48 12.36 7.20
C SER A 160 18.74 11.51 7.40
N THR A 161 18.58 10.24 7.78
CA THR A 161 19.70 9.32 7.93
C THR A 161 20.36 9.04 6.59
N LEU A 162 19.58 8.69 5.56
CA LEU A 162 20.10 8.46 4.21
C LEU A 162 20.80 9.69 3.65
N MET A 163 20.23 10.87 3.86
CA MET A 163 20.86 12.14 3.48
C MET A 163 22.19 12.36 4.21
N GLY A 164 22.27 12.04 5.50
CA GLY A 164 23.51 12.10 6.26
C GLY A 164 24.60 11.17 5.70
N TRP A 165 24.25 9.93 5.33
CA TRP A 165 25.19 8.99 4.71
C TRP A 165 25.69 9.48 3.35
N VAL A 166 24.80 9.97 2.50
CA VAL A 166 25.19 10.53 1.19
C VAL A 166 26.05 11.78 1.36
N ALA A 167 25.72 12.65 2.32
CA ALA A 167 26.52 13.84 2.64
C ALA A 167 27.93 13.46 3.08
N ALA A 168 28.06 12.48 3.98
CA ALA A 168 29.35 11.99 4.46
C ALA A 168 30.19 11.37 3.34
N ALA A 169 29.60 10.49 2.52
CA ALA A 169 30.29 9.87 1.39
C ALA A 169 30.76 10.90 0.34
N THR A 170 29.93 11.92 0.08
CA THR A 170 30.27 13.01 -0.84
C THR A 170 31.38 13.89 -0.27
N ALA A 171 31.31 14.23 1.02
CA ALA A 171 32.34 15.01 1.71
C ALA A 171 33.68 14.27 1.72
N GLU A 172 33.68 12.95 1.95
CA GLU A 172 34.88 12.13 1.85
C GLU A 172 35.45 12.18 0.42
N THR A 173 34.61 12.02 -0.60
CA THR A 173 35.06 12.11 -2.00
C THR A 173 35.67 13.49 -2.31
N LEU A 174 35.10 14.58 -1.78
CA LEU A 174 35.64 15.94 -1.92
C LEU A 174 36.99 16.11 -1.20
N HIS A 175 37.13 15.54 0.00
CA HIS A 175 38.40 15.55 0.72
C HIS A 175 39.50 14.83 -0.06
N TRP A 176 39.18 13.70 -0.71
CA TRP A 176 40.11 13.01 -1.61
C TRP A 176 40.53 13.87 -2.81
N MET A 177 39.67 14.79 -3.25
CA MET A 177 39.97 15.78 -4.30
C MET A 177 40.67 17.05 -3.78
N GLY A 178 41.00 17.10 -2.48
CA GLY A 178 41.67 18.24 -1.85
C GLY A 178 40.74 19.41 -1.50
N VAL A 179 39.43 19.19 -1.49
CA VAL A 179 38.42 20.20 -1.12
C VAL A 179 37.94 19.94 0.30
N GLU A 180 38.13 20.91 1.20
CA GLU A 180 37.68 20.86 2.58
C GLU A 180 36.16 21.05 2.65
N ALA A 181 35.44 20.02 3.07
CA ALA A 181 33.99 19.91 3.01
C ALA A 181 33.44 19.29 4.31
N GLU A 182 32.66 20.06 5.07
CA GLU A 182 32.11 19.58 6.34
C GLU A 182 30.60 19.30 6.21
N PRO A 183 30.14 18.07 6.55
CA PRO A 183 28.72 17.73 6.46
C PRO A 183 27.91 18.38 7.59
N SER A 184 26.87 19.13 7.24
CA SER A 184 25.97 19.81 8.19
C SER A 184 24.51 19.53 7.86
N GLY A 185 23.95 18.48 8.46
CA GLY A 185 22.50 18.25 8.56
C GLY A 185 21.70 18.31 7.24
N GLY A 186 22.29 17.92 6.10
CA GLY A 186 21.67 18.00 4.77
C GLY A 186 22.28 19.04 3.83
N ALA A 187 23.32 19.75 4.25
CA ALA A 187 24.16 20.59 3.42
C ALA A 187 25.64 20.23 3.59
N ILE A 188 26.46 20.63 2.62
CA ILE A 188 27.92 20.55 2.71
C ILE A 188 28.43 21.98 2.83
N ALA A 189 29.13 22.27 3.93
CA ALA A 189 29.79 23.54 4.14
C ALA A 189 31.15 23.50 3.44
N LEU A 190 31.34 24.39 2.46
CA LEU A 190 32.60 24.64 1.78
C LEU A 190 33.15 26.00 2.22
N ARG A 191 34.44 26.24 2.01
CA ARG A 191 35.05 27.57 2.20
C ARG A 191 34.38 28.69 1.38
N THR A 192 33.78 28.33 0.24
CA THR A 192 33.13 29.26 -0.70
C THR A 192 31.64 29.45 -0.44
N GLY A 193 31.01 28.67 0.46
CA GLY A 193 29.60 28.76 0.78
C GLY A 193 28.96 27.43 1.20
N LEU A 194 27.68 27.47 1.51
CA LEU A 194 26.86 26.30 1.84
C LEU A 194 26.19 25.75 0.58
N VAL A 195 26.39 24.46 0.29
CA VAL A 195 25.70 23.77 -0.79
C VAL A 195 24.66 22.83 -0.18
N GLY A 196 23.38 23.14 -0.39
CA GLY A 196 22.27 22.32 0.09
C GLY A 196 22.14 21.04 -0.72
N ILE A 197 22.26 19.87 -0.07
CA ILE A 197 22.03 18.56 -0.70
C ILE A 197 20.53 18.34 -0.90
N THR A 198 19.71 18.86 0.01
CA THR A 198 18.25 18.71 -0.02
C THR A 198 17.57 19.43 -1.20
N GLU A 199 18.15 20.52 -1.69
CA GLU A 199 17.67 21.27 -2.87
C GLU A 199 18.20 20.67 -4.18
N ALA A 200 19.39 20.05 -4.15
CA ALA A 200 20.06 19.49 -5.34
C ALA A 200 19.70 18.03 -5.62
N CYS A 201 19.48 17.24 -4.57
CA CYS A 201 19.14 15.82 -4.67
C CYS A 201 17.69 15.64 -4.24
N SER A 202 16.81 15.37 -5.21
CA SER A 202 15.43 14.90 -5.03
C SER A 202 15.35 13.50 -4.37
N GLY A 203 16.19 13.23 -3.36
CA GLY A 203 16.56 11.90 -2.87
C GLY A 203 15.39 11.10 -2.34
N ILE A 204 14.39 11.75 -1.73
CA ILE A 204 13.18 11.07 -1.24
C ILE A 204 12.34 10.54 -2.39
N ARG A 205 12.15 11.34 -3.45
CA ARG A 205 11.39 10.94 -4.63
C ARG A 205 12.07 9.79 -5.37
N SER A 206 13.39 9.86 -5.54
CA SER A 206 14.15 8.81 -6.22
C SER A 206 14.18 7.51 -5.42
N LEU A 207 14.27 7.59 -4.09
CA LEU A 207 14.21 6.41 -3.21
C LEU A 207 12.83 5.75 -3.26
N GLN A 208 11.76 6.54 -3.09
CA GLN A 208 10.38 6.03 -3.07
C GLN A 208 9.99 5.46 -4.44
N ALA A 209 10.33 6.15 -5.54
CA ALA A 209 10.12 5.65 -6.89
C ALA A 209 10.99 4.42 -7.19
N GLY A 210 12.23 4.39 -6.69
CA GLY A 210 13.15 3.25 -6.83
C GLY A 210 12.63 2.00 -6.12
N ILE A 211 12.12 2.12 -4.89
CA ILE A 211 11.48 1.01 -4.16
C ILE A 211 10.28 0.48 -4.94
N MET A 212 9.39 1.38 -5.39
CA MET A 212 8.22 1.00 -6.18
C MET A 212 8.64 0.28 -7.47
N PHE A 213 9.60 0.83 -8.21
CA PHE A 213 10.08 0.26 -9.47
C PHE A 213 10.78 -1.08 -9.27
N GLY A 214 11.66 -1.18 -8.27
CA GLY A 214 12.34 -2.43 -7.92
C GLY A 214 11.38 -3.55 -7.51
N LEU A 215 10.33 -3.22 -6.74
CA LEU A 215 9.26 -4.17 -6.40
C LEU A 215 8.43 -4.57 -7.62
N ALA A 216 8.06 -3.61 -8.47
CA ALA A 216 7.29 -3.86 -9.69
C ALA A 216 8.06 -4.75 -10.68
N ILE A 217 9.33 -4.45 -10.92
CA ILE A 217 10.25 -5.28 -11.74
C ILE A 217 10.45 -6.65 -11.10
N GLY A 218 10.68 -6.70 -9.79
CA GLY A 218 10.85 -7.96 -9.06
C GLY A 218 9.66 -8.90 -9.21
N GLU A 219 8.46 -8.37 -9.27
CA GLU A 219 7.24 -9.12 -9.54
C GLU A 219 7.07 -9.46 -11.02
N TRP A 220 7.35 -8.51 -11.92
CA TRP A 220 7.26 -8.71 -13.36
C TRP A 220 8.10 -9.90 -13.81
N PHE A 221 9.34 -10.00 -13.31
CA PHE A 221 10.25 -11.11 -13.59
C PHE A 221 10.06 -12.35 -12.69
N LEU A 222 9.00 -12.42 -11.88
CA LEU A 222 8.72 -13.55 -10.97
C LEU A 222 9.93 -13.94 -10.08
N LEU A 223 10.75 -12.96 -9.69
CA LEU A 223 11.95 -13.23 -8.92
C LEU A 223 11.58 -13.76 -7.53
N ARG A 224 12.34 -14.75 -7.03
CA ARG A 224 12.22 -15.25 -5.65
C ARG A 224 12.33 -14.08 -4.66
N PRO A 225 11.62 -14.11 -3.52
CA PRO A 225 11.58 -12.99 -2.56
C PRO A 225 12.96 -12.52 -2.11
N ALA A 226 13.95 -13.43 -1.97
CA ALA A 226 15.33 -13.08 -1.65
C ALA A 226 16.00 -12.18 -2.72
N LYS A 227 15.73 -12.43 -4.01
CA LYS A 227 16.25 -11.62 -5.12
C LYS A 227 15.54 -10.26 -5.22
N ARG A 228 14.31 -10.16 -4.71
CA ARG A 228 13.57 -8.89 -4.63
C ARG A 228 14.17 -7.96 -3.58
N VAL A 229 14.54 -8.50 -2.42
CA VAL A 229 15.23 -7.72 -1.38
C VAL A 229 16.61 -7.28 -1.88
N TRP A 230 17.31 -8.13 -2.62
CA TRP A 230 18.62 -7.78 -3.18
C TRP A 230 18.55 -6.61 -4.18
N LEU A 231 17.50 -6.53 -5.01
CA LEU A 231 17.25 -5.40 -5.91
C LEU A 231 16.90 -4.08 -5.20
N LEU A 232 16.49 -4.12 -3.93
CA LEU A 232 16.22 -2.92 -3.14
C LEU A 232 17.49 -2.39 -2.43
N VAL A 233 18.52 -3.22 -2.33
CA VAL A 233 19.78 -2.91 -1.63
C VAL A 233 20.89 -2.51 -2.62
N LEU A 234 20.83 -3.00 -3.86
CA LEU A 234 21.73 -2.61 -4.96
C LEU A 234 21.26 -1.30 -5.62
#